data_AF-A0A497ELI3-F1
#
_entry.id   AF-A0A497ELI3-F1
#
_cell.length_a   1.000
_cell.length_b   1.000
_cell.length_c   1.000
_cell.angle_alpha   90.00
_cell.angle_beta   90.00
_cell.angle_gamma   90.00
#
_symmetry.space_group_name_H-M   'P 1'
#
loop_
_entity.id
_entity.type
_entity.pdbx_description
1 polymer ?
#
loop_
_entity_poly.entity_id
_entity_poly.type
_entity_poly.pdbx_seq_one_letter_code
_entity_poly.pdbx_strand_id
1 'polypeptide(L)'
;MKGVKAIVYDDRIAKIPLHDSSVLLTALKLRNLLNDFINCLILSSAINQSDAIVTEDRDIQSLEERREFQELLKTMNPKFKILTLAEIL
;
A
#
# COMPACT_ATOMS: atom_id res chain seq x y z
N MET A 1 -11.37 22.50 -1.60
CA MET A 1 -10.92 21.22 -2.21
C MET A 1 -10.74 21.28 -3.75
N LYS A 2 -10.29 22.39 -4.36
CA LYS A 2 -10.06 22.42 -5.82
C LYS A 2 -8.83 21.59 -6.25
N GLY A 3 -7.79 21.55 -5.41
CA GLY A 3 -6.57 20.77 -5.68
C GLY A 3 -6.79 19.25 -5.78
N VAL A 4 -7.49 18.66 -4.82
CA VAL A 4 -7.81 17.21 -4.85
C VAL A 4 -8.67 16.85 -6.06
N LYS A 5 -9.59 17.72 -6.48
CA LYS A 5 -10.39 17.50 -7.69
C LYS A 5 -9.55 17.54 -8.98
N ALA A 6 -8.49 18.33 -9.02
CA ALA A 6 -7.60 18.36 -10.18
C ALA A 6 -6.84 17.03 -10.37
N ILE A 7 -6.43 16.40 -9.26
CA ILE A 7 -5.77 15.08 -9.26
C ILE A 7 -6.64 14.01 -9.91
N VAL A 8 -7.98 14.08 -9.74
CA VAL A 8 -8.90 13.11 -10.34
C VAL A 8 -8.87 13.13 -11.88
N TYR A 9 -8.43 14.22 -12.50
CA TYR A 9 -8.38 14.35 -13.96
C TYR A 9 -6.95 14.39 -14.51
N ASP A 10 -5.94 14.11 -13.68
CA ASP A 10 -4.55 14.06 -14.12
C ASP A 10 -4.19 12.64 -14.59
N ASP A 11 -3.96 12.47 -15.89
CA ASP A 11 -3.69 11.16 -16.50
C ASP A 11 -2.34 10.56 -16.07
N ARG A 12 -1.47 11.36 -15.45
CA ARG A 12 -0.21 10.85 -14.86
C ARG A 12 -0.46 10.06 -13.57
N ILE A 13 -1.67 10.14 -13.02
CA ILE A 13 -2.05 9.51 -11.76
C ILE A 13 -2.98 8.34 -12.07
N ALA A 14 -2.44 7.13 -11.93
CA ALA A 14 -3.23 5.90 -12.02
C ALA A 14 -4.19 5.80 -10.83
N LYS A 15 -5.45 5.43 -11.12
CA LYS A 15 -6.48 5.22 -10.10
C LYS A 15 -6.70 3.73 -9.94
N ILE A 16 -6.53 3.23 -8.72
CA ILE A 16 -6.75 1.83 -8.39
C ILE A 16 -8.21 1.67 -7.95
N PRO A 17 -9.03 0.81 -8.62
CA PRO A 17 -10.42 0.60 -8.23
C PRO A 17 -10.49 -0.18 -6.91
N LEU A 18 -11.26 0.31 -5.94
CA LEU A 18 -11.45 -0.35 -4.65
C LEU A 18 -12.12 -1.73 -4.74
N HIS A 19 -12.86 -1.99 -5.81
CA HIS A 19 -13.55 -3.25 -6.05
C HIS A 19 -12.69 -4.28 -6.77
N ASP A 20 -11.41 -3.98 -7.01
CA ASP A 20 -10.47 -4.98 -7.51
C ASP A 20 -10.37 -6.14 -6.51
N SER A 21 -10.69 -7.35 -6.97
CA SER A 21 -10.76 -8.53 -6.11
C SER A 21 -9.40 -8.91 -5.52
N SER A 22 -8.30 -8.67 -6.26
CA SER A 22 -6.94 -8.93 -5.75
C SER A 22 -6.58 -7.98 -4.60
N VAL A 23 -6.98 -6.71 -4.73
CA VAL A 23 -6.80 -5.68 -3.69
C VAL A 23 -7.64 -6.04 -2.45
N LEU A 24 -8.91 -6.40 -2.61
CA LEU A 24 -9.75 -6.74 -1.47
C LEU A 24 -9.26 -7.99 -0.73
N LEU A 25 -8.90 -9.05 -1.46
CA LEU A 25 -8.39 -10.29 -0.85
C LEU A 25 -7.10 -10.05 -0.07
N THR A 26 -6.20 -9.22 -0.59
CA THR A 26 -4.95 -8.88 0.10
C THR A 26 -5.22 -8.01 1.32
N ALA A 27 -6.12 -7.03 1.23
CA ALA A 27 -6.50 -6.19 2.36
C ALA A 27 -7.11 -7.00 3.53
N LEU A 28 -7.91 -8.02 3.22
CA LEU A 28 -8.44 -8.93 4.23
C LEU A 28 -7.35 -9.73 4.94
N LYS A 29 -6.28 -10.15 4.24
CA LYS A 29 -5.12 -10.80 4.87
C LYS A 29 -4.36 -9.84 5.80
N LEU A 30 -4.19 -8.59 5.37
CA LEU A 30 -3.51 -7.54 6.14
C LEU A 30 -4.28 -7.12 7.40
N ARG A 31 -5.57 -7.41 7.50
CA ARG A 31 -6.41 -7.04 8.65
C ARG A 31 -5.94 -7.62 9.98
N ASN A 32 -5.20 -8.73 9.94
CA ASN A 32 -4.61 -9.34 11.13
C ASN A 32 -3.35 -8.59 11.61
N LEU A 33 -2.77 -7.75 10.76
CA LEU A 33 -1.52 -7.00 11.00
C LEU A 33 -1.76 -5.52 11.25
N LEU A 34 -2.84 -4.96 10.68
CA LEU A 34 -3.18 -3.54 10.74
C LEU A 34 -4.58 -3.31 11.31
N ASN A 35 -4.67 -2.38 12.27
CA ASN A 35 -5.91 -2.02 12.95
C ASN A 35 -6.83 -1.10 12.12
N ASP A 36 -6.29 -0.36 11.14
CA ASP A 36 -7.08 0.46 10.22
C ASP A 36 -7.25 -0.27 8.86
N PHE A 37 -8.50 -0.49 8.46
CA PHE A 37 -8.81 -1.14 7.20
C PHE A 37 -8.49 -0.25 5.99
N ILE A 38 -8.51 1.08 6.14
CA ILE A 38 -8.05 1.99 5.09
C ILE A 38 -6.55 1.80 4.84
N ASN A 39 -5.74 1.67 5.89
CA ASN A 39 -4.32 1.33 5.74
C ASN A 39 -4.14 -0.06 5.09
N CYS A 40 -5.01 -1.03 5.39
CA CYS A 40 -5.00 -2.31 4.69
C CYS A 40 -5.26 -2.14 3.18
N LEU A 41 -6.23 -1.30 2.79
CA LEU A 41 -6.56 -1.04 1.39
C LEU A 41 -5.43 -0.30 0.65
N ILE A 42 -4.82 0.71 1.28
CA ILE A 42 -3.70 1.47 0.72
C ILE A 42 -2.52 0.53 0.47
N LEU A 43 -2.12 -0.22 1.50
CA LEU A 43 -0.97 -1.12 1.42
C LEU A 43 -1.24 -2.28 0.46
N SER A 44 -2.44 -2.84 0.48
CA SER A 44 -2.87 -3.85 -0.49
C SER A 44 -2.78 -3.34 -1.93
N SER A 45 -3.28 -2.12 -2.18
CA SER A 45 -3.24 -1.50 -3.50
C SER A 45 -1.79 -1.34 -3.98
N ALA A 46 -0.90 -0.88 -3.11
CA ALA A 46 0.51 -0.75 -3.42
C ALA A 46 1.17 -2.11 -3.70
N ILE A 47 0.99 -3.11 -2.82
CA ILE A 47 1.55 -4.46 -2.99
C ILE A 47 1.17 -5.08 -4.34
N ASN A 48 -0.08 -4.88 -4.79
CA ASN A 48 -0.58 -5.47 -6.03
C ASN A 48 -0.20 -4.68 -7.30
N GLN A 49 0.16 -3.40 -7.19
CA GLN A 49 0.29 -2.51 -8.36
C GLN A 49 1.66 -1.83 -8.49
N SER A 50 2.52 -1.93 -7.47
CA SER A 50 3.84 -1.30 -7.48
C SER A 50 4.89 -2.16 -6.77
N ASP A 51 6.16 -1.82 -7.01
CA ASP A 51 7.30 -2.43 -6.31
C ASP A 51 7.64 -1.69 -5.00
N ALA A 52 6.98 -0.56 -4.70
CA ALA A 52 7.20 0.17 -3.47
C ALA A 52 6.00 1.05 -3.09
N ILE A 53 5.89 1.35 -1.80
CA ILE A 53 5.11 2.46 -1.25
C ILE A 53 6.05 3.45 -0.57
N VAL A 54 5.84 4.74 -0.80
CA VAL A 54 6.54 5.82 -0.10
C VAL A 54 5.56 6.44 0.89
N THR A 55 5.87 6.41 2.18
CA THR A 55 4.96 6.89 3.23
C THR A 55 5.70 7.32 4.48
N GLU A 56 5.16 8.31 5.19
CA GLU A 56 5.61 8.73 6.53
C GLU A 56 4.72 8.14 7.64
N ASP A 57 3.76 7.27 7.28
CA ASP A 57 2.90 6.57 8.23
C ASP A 57 3.71 5.52 9.01
N ARG A 58 3.90 5.77 10.31
CA ARG A 58 4.69 4.91 11.20
C ARG A 58 4.10 3.52 11.40
N ASP A 59 2.78 3.37 11.34
CA ASP A 59 2.16 2.05 11.50
C ASP A 59 2.51 1.17 10.30
N ILE A 60 2.49 1.74 9.09
CA ILE A 60 2.90 1.05 7.86
C ILE A 60 4.41 0.78 7.87
N GLN A 61 5.24 1.76 8.24
CA GLN A 61 6.70 1.61 8.33
C GLN A 61 7.10 0.47 9.29
N SER A 62 6.43 0.37 10.44
CA SER A 62 6.72 -0.67 11.44
C SER A 62 6.43 -2.10 10.96
N LEU A 63 5.71 -2.28 9.84
CA LEU A 63 5.42 -3.61 9.30
C LEU A 63 6.65 -4.29 8.72
N GLU A 64 7.66 -3.55 8.25
CA GLU A 64 8.86 -4.17 7.68
C GLU A 64 9.57 -5.10 8.68
N GLU A 65 9.51 -4.77 9.97
CA GLU A 65 10.10 -5.57 11.05
C GLU A 65 9.26 -6.81 11.42
N ARG A 66 8.01 -6.90 10.93
CA ARG A 66 7.10 -8.01 11.27
C ARG A 66 7.32 -9.19 10.34
N ARG A 67 7.74 -10.32 10.93
CA ARG A 67 7.95 -11.59 10.22
C ARG A 67 6.72 -12.05 9.42
N GLU A 68 5.52 -11.96 9.98
CA GLU A 68 4.28 -12.35 9.30
C GLU A 68 4.04 -11.54 8.02
N PHE A 69 4.38 -10.25 8.05
CA PHE A 69 4.29 -9.38 6.89
C PHE A 69 5.32 -9.77 5.82
N GLN A 70 6.56 -10.05 6.22
CA GLN A 70 7.61 -10.50 5.31
C GLN A 70 7.28 -11.85 4.65
N GLU A 71 6.67 -12.77 5.39
CA GLU A 71 6.18 -14.05 4.85
C GLU A 71 5.06 -13.84 3.83
N LEU A 72 4.13 -12.92 4.10
CA LEU A 72 3.09 -12.51 3.16
C LEU A 72 3.71 -11.93 1.88
N LEU A 73 4.63 -10.97 1.98
CA LEU A 73 5.28 -10.35 0.83
C LEU A 73 6.03 -11.35 -0.05
N LYS A 74 6.75 -12.31 0.54
CA LYS A 74 7.45 -13.36 -0.24
C LYS A 74 6.53 -14.14 -1.18
N THR A 75 5.28 -14.34 -0.78
CA THR A 75 4.29 -15.06 -1.59
C THR A 75 3.59 -14.17 -2.62
N MET A 76 3.45 -12.87 -2.34
CA MET A 76 2.61 -11.97 -3.12
C MET A 76 3.42 -11.04 -4.02
N ASN A 77 4.38 -10.33 -3.46
CA ASN A 77 5.25 -9.41 -4.16
C ASN A 77 6.60 -9.33 -3.43
N PRO A 78 7.57 -10.21 -3.74
CA PRO A 78 8.85 -10.27 -3.05
C PRO A 78 9.77 -9.07 -3.33
N LYS A 79 9.42 -8.21 -4.31
CA LYS A 79 10.17 -6.99 -4.63
C LYS A 79 9.65 -5.76 -3.90
N PHE A 80 8.49 -5.88 -3.25
CA PHE A 80 7.82 -4.77 -2.59
C PHE A 80 8.66 -4.18 -1.47
N LYS A 81 8.73 -2.85 -1.41
CA LYS A 81 9.45 -2.09 -0.38
C LYS A 81 8.56 -1.04 0.28
N ILE A 82 8.77 -0.79 1.56
CA ILE A 82 8.22 0.38 2.24
C ILE A 82 9.36 1.38 2.40
N LEU A 83 9.16 2.60 1.89
CA LEU A 83 10.19 3.63 1.86
C LEU A 83 9.67 4.90 2.51
N THR A 84 10.57 5.64 3.13
CA THR A 84 10.37 7.02 3.56
C THR A 84 10.69 7.99 2.42
N LEU A 85 10.24 9.24 2.55
CA LEU A 85 10.60 10.28 1.58
C LEU A 85 12.12 10.54 1.55
N ALA A 86 12.79 10.40 2.69
CA ALA A 86 14.23 10.60 2.81
C ALA A 86 15.07 9.54 2.06
N GLU A 87 14.51 8.35 1.78
CA GLU A 87 15.21 7.30 1.05
C GLU A 87 15.12 7.45 -0.48
N ILE A 88 14.22 8.32 -0.96
CA ILE A 88 14.00 8.54 -2.39
C ILE A 88 14.43 9.93 -2.89
N LEU A 89 14.85 10.82 -1.99
CA LEU A 89 15.37 12.16 -2.28
C LEU A 89 16.88 12.21 -2.07
#